data_AF-V9GG31-F1
#
_entry.id   AF-V9GG31-F1
#
_cell.length_a   1.000
_cell.length_b   1.000
_cell.length_c   1.000
_cell.angle_alpha   90.00
_cell.angle_beta   90.00
_cell.angle_gamma   90.00
#
_symmetry.space_group_name_H-M   'P 1'
#
loop_
_entity.id
_entity.type
_entity.pdbx_description
1 polymer ?
#
loop_
_entity_poly.entity_id
_entity_poly.type
_entity_poly.pdbx_seq_one_letter_code
_entity_poly.pdbx_strand_id
1 'polypeptide(L)'
;MIPTSDTLYAINGSMTFAFDRATGKLRWKANEPLADGHGTAYLEEADGAILRTFMVQGALTSVQLNAYDKKSGKKLWGHFGQGEALTIKDGLVYSIDYYSPLLLDYQSVPDRTVIVNAYNLKSGIQKGSREFTWKLEQEPPYEHGHSGVFLSGGKLYIEQGNQVQSIVLTITKRAKLH
;
A
#
# COMPACT_ATOMS: atom_id res chain seq x y z
N MET A 1 12.60 -6.48 12.31
CA MET A 1 11.53 -7.16 13.11
C MET A 1 10.51 -6.11 13.49
N ILE A 2 9.23 -6.48 13.59
CA ILE A 2 8.11 -5.56 13.78
C ILE A 2 7.27 -6.09 14.96
N PRO A 3 7.39 -5.49 16.16
CA PRO A 3 6.63 -5.91 17.32
C PRO A 3 5.22 -5.33 17.32
N THR A 4 4.21 -6.15 17.64
CA THR A 4 2.86 -5.71 18.00
C THR A 4 2.55 -6.09 19.45
N SER A 5 1.31 -5.95 19.91
CA SER A 5 0.95 -6.21 21.30
C SER A 5 1.26 -7.66 21.73
N ASP A 6 0.94 -8.64 20.89
CA ASP A 6 1.06 -10.08 21.21
C ASP A 6 1.99 -10.85 20.26
N THR A 7 2.38 -10.25 19.14
CA THR A 7 3.12 -10.93 18.08
C THR A 7 4.41 -10.17 17.74
N LEU A 8 5.49 -10.90 17.51
CA LEU A 8 6.71 -10.36 16.90
C LEU A 8 6.78 -10.88 15.46
N TYR A 9 6.72 -9.97 14.49
CA TYR A 9 6.88 -10.32 13.08
C TYR A 9 8.34 -10.20 12.65
N ALA A 10 8.81 -11.19 11.91
CA ALA A 10 10.07 -11.11 11.18
C ALA A 10 9.80 -11.25 9.68
N ILE A 11 10.50 -10.43 8.90
CA ILE A 11 10.42 -10.40 7.45
C ILE A 11 11.78 -10.83 6.92
N ASN A 12 11.79 -11.77 5.98
CA ASN A 12 12.97 -12.14 5.21
C ASN A 12 12.55 -12.31 3.75
N GLY A 13 12.73 -11.27 2.94
CA GLY A 13 12.22 -11.25 1.58
C GLY A 13 10.70 -11.53 1.53
N SER A 14 10.32 -12.48 0.68
CA SER A 14 8.92 -12.92 0.53
C SER A 14 8.35 -13.69 1.73
N MET A 15 9.18 -14.06 2.71
CA MET A 15 8.78 -14.82 3.88
C MET A 15 8.36 -13.91 5.04
N THR A 16 7.20 -14.17 5.62
CA THR A 16 6.73 -13.59 6.89
C THR A 16 6.78 -14.66 7.96
N PHE A 17 7.30 -14.33 9.14
CA PHE A 17 7.24 -15.19 10.32
C PHE A 17 6.51 -14.44 11.42
N ALA A 18 5.64 -15.13 12.14
CA ALA A 18 4.97 -14.60 13.31
C ALA A 18 5.37 -15.42 14.53
N PHE A 19 5.93 -14.75 15.52
CA PHE A 19 6.31 -15.36 16.78
C PHE A 19 5.41 -14.83 17.89
N ASP A 20 5.08 -15.70 18.85
CA ASP A 20 4.53 -15.27 20.11
C ASP A 20 5.51 -14.32 20.80
N ARG A 21 5.07 -13.10 21.12
CA ARG A 21 5.97 -12.06 21.62
C ARG A 21 6.55 -12.38 23.00
N ALA A 22 5.80 -13.08 23.85
CA ALA A 22 6.23 -13.38 25.21
C ALA A 22 7.20 -14.56 25.27
N THR A 23 6.96 -15.59 24.46
CA THR A 23 7.71 -16.86 24.52
C THR A 23 8.71 -17.04 23.39
N GLY A 24 8.64 -16.23 22.33
CA GLY A 24 9.45 -16.40 21.11
C GLY A 24 9.06 -17.60 20.26
N LYS A 25 7.99 -18.34 20.60
CA LYS A 25 7.54 -19.52 19.85
C LYS A 25 6.98 -19.12 18.49
N LEU A 26 7.43 -19.78 17.42
CA LEU A 26 6.85 -19.59 16.09
C LEU A 26 5.38 -20.00 16.08
N ARG A 27 4.48 -19.07 15.71
CA ARG A 27 3.05 -19.31 15.53
C ARG A 27 2.77 -19.80 14.11
N TRP A 28 3.30 -19.09 13.11
CA TRP A 28 3.15 -19.44 11.70
C TRP A 28 4.20 -18.75 10.84
N LYS A 29 4.33 -19.23 9.60
CA LYS A 29 5.09 -18.57 8.54
C LYS A 29 4.30 -18.58 7.24
N ALA A 30 4.47 -17.55 6.43
CA ALA A 30 3.81 -17.40 5.13
C ALA A 30 4.84 -16.99 4.08
N ASN A 31 4.67 -17.48 2.85
CA ASN A 31 5.45 -17.05 1.68
C ASN A 31 4.52 -16.38 0.67
N GLU A 32 5.02 -15.41 -0.08
CA GLU A 32 4.42 -14.97 -1.34
C GLU A 32 5.27 -15.49 -2.51
N PRO A 33 4.89 -16.60 -3.16
CA PRO A 33 5.68 -17.20 -4.22
C PRO A 33 5.86 -16.27 -5.43
N LEU A 34 4.88 -15.40 -5.73
CA LEU A 34 4.96 -14.48 -6.86
C LEU A 34 6.01 -13.39 -6.67
N ALA A 35 6.49 -13.19 -5.44
CA ALA A 35 7.50 -12.19 -5.13
C ALA A 35 8.93 -12.66 -5.42
N ASP A 36 9.14 -13.96 -5.68
CA ASP A 36 10.46 -14.58 -5.93
C ASP A 36 11.57 -14.10 -4.96
N GLY A 37 11.26 -14.09 -3.65
CA GLY A 37 12.19 -13.63 -2.62
C GLY A 37 12.18 -12.12 -2.36
N HIS A 38 11.46 -11.31 -3.14
CA HIS A 38 11.42 -9.85 -3.04
C HIS A 38 10.18 -9.33 -2.29
N GLY A 39 10.25 -9.32 -0.95
CA GLY A 39 9.27 -8.63 -0.11
C GLY A 39 9.73 -7.23 0.31
N THR A 40 8.79 -6.36 0.67
CA THR A 40 9.11 -5.06 1.27
C THR A 40 9.18 -5.17 2.80
N ALA A 41 9.59 -4.07 3.46
CA ALA A 41 9.55 -3.96 4.92
C ALA A 41 8.14 -3.66 5.47
N TYR A 42 7.17 -3.33 4.61
CA TYR A 42 5.84 -2.92 5.04
C TYR A 42 5.05 -4.09 5.63
N LEU A 43 4.54 -3.88 6.84
CA LEU A 43 3.61 -4.75 7.51
C LEU A 43 2.70 -3.91 8.40
N GLU A 44 1.40 -4.10 8.26
CA GLU A 44 0.41 -3.44 9.11
C GLU A 44 -0.61 -4.47 9.62
N GLU A 45 -0.96 -4.38 10.90
CA GLU A 45 -1.95 -5.23 11.54
C GLU A 45 -3.24 -4.46 11.78
N ALA A 46 -4.37 -5.02 11.34
CA ALA A 46 -5.69 -4.48 11.67
C ALA A 46 -6.75 -5.58 11.72
N ASP A 47 -7.64 -5.52 12.71
CA ASP A 47 -8.84 -6.36 12.86
C ASP A 47 -8.61 -7.86 12.59
N GLY A 48 -7.47 -8.40 13.00
CA GLY A 48 -7.10 -9.81 12.79
C GLY A 48 -6.65 -10.16 11.38
N ALA A 49 -6.27 -9.18 10.56
CA ALA A 49 -5.56 -9.34 9.30
C ALA A 49 -4.19 -8.67 9.37
N ILE A 50 -3.28 -9.13 8.52
CA ILE A 50 -1.95 -8.56 8.30
C ILE A 50 -1.85 -8.16 6.85
N LEU A 51 -1.51 -6.89 6.59
CA LEU A 51 -1.16 -6.39 5.27
C LEU A 51 0.34 -6.46 5.07
N ARG A 52 0.78 -6.87 3.88
CA ARG A 52 2.19 -6.85 3.44
C ARG A 52 2.26 -6.49 1.97
N THR A 53 3.32 -5.80 1.58
CA THR A 53 3.62 -5.54 0.17
C THR A 53 4.79 -6.36 -0.32
N PHE A 54 4.77 -6.69 -1.61
CA PHE A 54 5.76 -7.51 -2.28
C PHE A 54 6.11 -6.91 -3.64
N MET A 55 7.36 -7.04 -4.06
CA MET A 55 7.75 -6.74 -5.44
C MET A 55 7.53 -8.00 -6.26
N VAL A 56 6.53 -7.97 -7.13
CA VAL A 56 6.19 -9.09 -8.01
C VAL A 56 6.71 -8.79 -9.41
N GLN A 57 7.54 -9.70 -9.91
CA GLN A 57 8.16 -9.59 -11.23
C GLN A 57 7.30 -10.31 -12.29
N GLY A 58 7.27 -9.73 -13.49
CA GLY A 58 6.50 -10.19 -14.65
C GLY A 58 6.86 -9.34 -15.87
N ALA A 59 5.93 -9.14 -16.80
CA ALA A 59 6.16 -8.22 -17.93
C ALA A 59 6.44 -6.77 -17.47
N LEU A 60 5.88 -6.38 -16.33
CA LEU A 60 6.17 -5.14 -15.60
C LEU A 60 6.39 -5.49 -14.14
N THR A 61 7.49 -5.01 -13.54
CA THR A 61 7.70 -5.15 -12.08
C THR A 61 6.77 -4.19 -11.35
N SER A 62 6.02 -4.69 -10.37
CA SER A 62 5.09 -3.88 -9.57
C SER A 62 5.12 -4.26 -8.11
N VAL A 63 4.60 -3.36 -7.28
CA VAL A 63 4.16 -3.72 -5.92
C VAL A 63 2.83 -4.48 -6.00
N GLN A 64 2.70 -5.50 -5.15
CA GLN A 64 1.47 -6.22 -4.85
C GLN A 64 1.15 -6.08 -3.35
N LEU A 65 -0.07 -5.66 -3.03
CA LEU A 65 -0.59 -5.62 -1.66
C LEU A 65 -1.35 -6.91 -1.35
N ASN A 66 -0.95 -7.61 -0.31
CA ASN A 66 -1.63 -8.81 0.17
C ASN A 66 -2.19 -8.63 1.57
N ALA A 67 -3.27 -9.35 1.87
CA ALA A 67 -3.72 -9.59 3.23
C ALA A 67 -3.57 -11.07 3.62
N TYR A 68 -3.27 -11.29 4.89
CA TYR A 68 -3.17 -12.59 5.54
C TYR A 68 -4.03 -12.61 6.80
N ASP A 69 -4.59 -13.76 7.13
CA ASP A 69 -5.23 -13.98 8.42
C ASP A 69 -4.18 -13.93 9.54
N LYS A 70 -4.38 -13.07 10.55
CA LYS A 70 -3.41 -12.87 11.64
C LYS A 70 -3.12 -14.15 12.42
N LYS A 71 -4.13 -15.01 12.59
CA LYS A 71 -4.03 -16.19 13.46
C LYS A 71 -3.26 -17.32 12.79
N SER A 72 -3.48 -17.52 11.50
CA SER A 72 -2.96 -18.68 10.76
C SER A 72 -1.86 -18.33 9.76
N GLY A 73 -1.70 -17.06 9.38
CA GLY A 73 -0.81 -16.66 8.29
C GLY A 73 -1.33 -17.04 6.89
N LYS A 74 -2.57 -17.54 6.78
CA LYS A 74 -3.18 -17.89 5.49
C LYS A 74 -3.46 -16.63 4.67
N LYS A 75 -3.04 -16.61 3.40
CA LYS A 75 -3.38 -15.52 2.47
C LYS A 75 -4.89 -15.42 2.32
N LEU A 76 -5.43 -14.22 2.51
CA LEU A 76 -6.84 -13.88 2.30
C LEU A 76 -7.07 -13.41 0.87
N TRP A 77 -6.25 -12.46 0.41
CA TRP A 77 -6.33 -11.88 -0.93
C TRP A 77 -5.01 -11.20 -1.32
N GLY A 78 -4.88 -10.81 -2.59
CA GLY A 78 -3.77 -10.01 -3.11
C GLY A 78 -4.21 -9.15 -4.29
N HIS A 79 -3.67 -7.94 -4.39
CA HIS A 79 -3.89 -6.98 -5.46
C HIS A 79 -2.57 -6.55 -6.06
N PHE A 80 -2.30 -6.97 -7.29
CA PHE A 80 -1.15 -6.53 -8.08
C PHE A 80 -1.37 -5.09 -8.54
N GLY A 81 -0.30 -4.30 -8.64
CA GLY A 81 -0.41 -2.87 -8.98
C GLY A 81 -0.83 -2.00 -7.79
N GLN A 82 -0.81 -2.53 -6.58
CA GLN A 82 -1.31 -1.81 -5.40
C GLN A 82 -0.22 -1.69 -4.34
N GLY A 83 0.03 -0.45 -3.92
CA GLY A 83 1.02 -0.09 -2.90
C GLY A 83 0.55 -0.31 -1.46
N GLU A 84 1.31 0.25 -0.52
CA GLU A 84 1.06 0.18 0.91
C GLU A 84 -0.28 0.82 1.30
N ALA A 85 -0.83 0.45 2.46
CA ALA A 85 -2.00 1.16 2.97
C ALA A 85 -1.59 2.56 3.45
N LEU A 86 -2.34 3.56 3.03
CA LEU A 86 -2.31 4.89 3.61
C LEU A 86 -2.98 4.91 4.99
N THR A 87 -4.07 4.16 5.11
CA THR A 87 -4.82 4.01 6.35
C THR A 87 -5.77 2.83 6.27
N ILE A 88 -6.09 2.27 7.43
CA ILE A 88 -7.13 1.26 7.60
C ILE A 88 -8.21 1.87 8.49
N LYS A 89 -9.44 1.93 7.98
CA LYS A 89 -10.56 2.55 8.70
C LYS A 89 -11.88 1.89 8.33
N ASP A 90 -12.73 1.65 9.33
CA ASP A 90 -14.07 1.08 9.15
C ASP A 90 -14.09 -0.22 8.34
N GLY A 91 -13.07 -1.08 8.54
CA GLY A 91 -12.91 -2.35 7.82
C GLY A 91 -12.47 -2.21 6.36
N LEU A 92 -12.02 -1.01 5.95
CA LEU A 92 -11.48 -0.72 4.63
C LEU A 92 -10.00 -0.39 4.68
N VAL A 93 -9.27 -0.90 3.70
CA VAL A 93 -7.87 -0.56 3.42
C VAL A 93 -7.88 0.49 2.31
N TYR A 94 -7.39 1.67 2.60
CA TYR A 94 -7.15 2.71 1.61
C TYR A 94 -5.68 2.63 1.20
N SER A 95 -5.41 2.31 -0.05
CA SER A 95 -4.05 2.17 -0.58
C SER A 95 -3.93 2.86 -1.93
N ILE A 96 -2.69 3.10 -2.34
CA ILE A 96 -2.39 3.81 -3.59
C ILE A 96 -2.16 2.83 -4.72
N ASP A 97 -2.79 3.11 -5.86
CA ASP A 97 -2.41 2.46 -7.12
C ASP A 97 -0.93 2.78 -7.40
N TYR A 98 -0.11 1.73 -7.48
CA TYR A 98 1.35 1.82 -7.56
C TYR A 98 1.84 2.65 -8.74
N TYR A 99 1.10 2.64 -9.85
CA TYR A 99 1.50 3.29 -11.09
C TYR A 99 1.06 4.76 -11.15
N SER A 100 -0.07 5.09 -10.53
CA SER A 100 -0.61 6.45 -10.58
C SER A 100 0.37 7.56 -10.16
N PRO A 101 1.15 7.44 -9.05
CA PRO A 101 2.10 8.48 -8.67
C PRO A 101 3.42 8.43 -9.46
N LEU A 102 3.61 7.48 -10.38
CA LEU A 102 4.86 7.34 -11.11
C LEU A 102 4.98 8.41 -12.19
N LEU A 103 6.08 9.14 -12.13
CA LEU A 103 6.42 10.16 -13.11
C LEU A 103 7.22 9.49 -14.24
N LEU A 104 6.56 8.60 -15.00
CA LEU A 104 7.16 7.83 -16.09
C LEU A 104 7.06 8.54 -17.45
N ASP A 105 6.09 9.44 -17.61
CA ASP A 105 5.88 10.14 -18.87
C ASP A 105 6.91 11.25 -19.11
N TYR A 106 7.10 11.56 -20.39
CA TYR A 106 8.06 12.51 -20.91
C TYR A 106 8.03 13.84 -20.14
N GLN A 107 9.21 14.40 -19.86
CA GLN A 107 9.47 15.55 -18.96
C GLN A 107 8.75 16.87 -19.31
N SER A 108 7.86 16.87 -20.31
CA SER A 108 7.10 18.03 -20.79
C SER A 108 5.64 18.05 -20.34
N VAL A 109 5.09 16.98 -19.74
CA VAL A 109 3.68 16.95 -19.32
C VAL A 109 3.52 17.37 -17.84
N PRO A 110 2.78 18.46 -17.55
CA PRO A 110 2.60 18.95 -16.17
C PRO A 110 1.54 18.19 -15.38
N ASP A 111 0.70 17.38 -16.04
CA ASP A 111 -0.41 16.68 -15.40
C ASP A 111 0.11 15.61 -14.43
N ARG A 112 -0.54 15.51 -13.28
CA ARG A 112 -0.22 14.56 -12.22
C ARG A 112 -1.48 13.90 -11.72
N THR A 113 -1.37 12.62 -11.38
CA THR A 113 -2.49 11.81 -10.91
C THR A 113 -2.07 10.98 -9.71
N VAL A 114 -2.97 10.80 -8.75
CA VAL A 114 -2.88 9.77 -7.71
C VAL A 114 -4.24 9.10 -7.59
N ILE A 115 -4.26 7.78 -7.61
CA ILE A 115 -5.47 6.98 -7.41
C ILE A 115 -5.39 6.29 -6.05
N VAL A 116 -6.39 6.55 -5.21
CA VAL A 116 -6.58 5.87 -3.93
C VAL A 116 -7.73 4.88 -4.06
N ASN A 117 -7.42 3.59 -3.90
CA ASN A 117 -8.40 2.51 -3.92
C ASN A 117 -8.78 2.12 -2.49
N ALA A 118 -10.04 1.77 -2.28
CA ALA A 118 -10.54 1.26 -1.01
C ALA A 118 -10.95 -0.20 -1.16
N TYR A 119 -10.34 -1.10 -0.39
CA TYR A 119 -10.65 -2.53 -0.40
C TYR A 119 -11.22 -2.97 0.95
N ASN A 120 -12.18 -3.90 0.94
CA ASN A 120 -12.57 -4.57 2.18
C ASN A 120 -11.37 -5.35 2.75
N LEU A 121 -11.03 -5.09 4.01
CA LEU A 121 -9.84 -5.66 4.66
C LEU A 121 -9.83 -7.19 4.66
N LYS A 122 -10.99 -7.85 4.75
CA LYS A 122 -11.08 -9.30 4.86
C LYS A 122 -11.27 -10.00 3.52
N SER A 123 -12.10 -9.44 2.64
CA SER A 123 -12.44 -10.08 1.37
C SER A 123 -11.62 -9.58 0.19
N GLY A 124 -10.95 -8.43 0.31
CA GLY A 124 -10.21 -7.81 -0.79
C GLY A 124 -11.12 -7.19 -1.86
N ILE A 125 -12.44 -7.24 -1.72
CA ILE A 125 -13.37 -6.64 -2.69
C ILE A 125 -13.19 -5.13 -2.67
N GLN A 126 -12.91 -4.53 -3.83
CA GLN A 126 -12.84 -3.08 -3.99
C GLN A 126 -14.22 -2.47 -3.72
N LYS A 127 -14.26 -1.47 -2.83
CA LYS A 127 -15.47 -0.75 -2.41
C LYS A 127 -15.52 0.68 -2.93
N GLY A 128 -14.40 1.18 -3.44
CA GLY A 128 -14.34 2.50 -4.07
C GLY A 128 -12.97 2.79 -4.66
N SER A 129 -12.92 3.85 -5.45
CA SER A 129 -11.72 4.47 -5.96
C SER A 129 -11.90 5.97 -5.97
N ARG A 130 -10.82 6.72 -5.75
CA ARG A 130 -10.81 8.17 -5.88
C ARG A 130 -9.53 8.60 -6.57
N GLU A 131 -9.73 9.32 -7.66
CA GLU A 131 -8.65 9.94 -8.42
C GLU A 131 -8.45 11.40 -7.97
N PHE A 132 -7.19 11.79 -7.87
CA PHE A 132 -6.77 13.16 -7.59
C PHE A 132 -5.85 13.61 -8.71
N THR A 133 -6.21 14.71 -9.37
CA THR A 133 -5.42 15.28 -10.45
C THR A 133 -5.03 16.72 -10.16
N TRP A 134 -3.83 17.10 -10.56
CA TRP A 134 -3.34 18.48 -10.51
C TRP A 134 -2.30 18.73 -11.60
N LYS A 135 -1.89 19.99 -11.77
CA LYS A 135 -0.85 20.39 -12.70
C LYS A 135 0.33 20.99 -11.95
N LEU A 136 1.53 20.71 -12.40
CA LEU A 136 2.71 21.45 -11.95
C LEU A 136 2.70 22.86 -12.55
N GLU A 137 3.01 23.85 -11.71
CA GLU A 137 3.06 25.26 -12.12
C GLU A 137 4.41 25.68 -12.70
N GLN A 138 5.46 24.92 -12.44
CA GLN A 138 6.80 25.18 -12.98
C GLN A 138 6.91 24.78 -14.44
N GLU A 139 7.86 25.38 -15.17
CA GLU A 139 8.19 24.97 -16.53
C GLU A 139 9.01 23.66 -16.53
N PRO A 140 8.94 22.85 -17.60
CA PRO A 140 9.76 21.64 -17.74
C PRO A 140 11.27 21.96 -17.81
N PRO A 141 12.16 21.00 -17.50
CA PRO A 141 11.88 19.58 -17.28
C PRO A 141 11.35 19.26 -15.87
N TYR A 142 10.38 18.36 -15.81
CA TYR A 142 9.90 17.83 -14.53
C TYR A 142 10.76 16.68 -14.02
N GLU A 143 10.90 16.58 -12.70
CA GLU A 143 11.55 15.41 -12.09
C GLU A 143 10.77 14.12 -12.39
N HIS A 144 11.51 13.04 -12.57
CA HIS A 144 11.02 11.71 -12.92
C HIS A 144 11.25 10.76 -11.74
N GLY A 145 10.43 9.71 -11.63
CA GLY A 145 10.58 8.68 -10.61
C GLY A 145 9.36 8.45 -9.73
N HIS A 146 9.61 7.85 -8.57
CA HIS A 146 8.58 7.50 -7.60
C HIS A 146 8.29 8.69 -6.69
N SER A 147 7.05 9.14 -6.69
CA SER A 147 6.55 10.08 -5.68
C SER A 147 6.13 9.31 -4.43
N GLY A 148 6.73 9.66 -3.28
CA GLY A 148 6.26 9.20 -1.98
C GLY A 148 4.89 9.81 -1.66
N VAL A 149 3.93 9.00 -1.23
CA VAL A 149 2.60 9.49 -0.88
C VAL A 149 2.18 8.96 0.48
N PHE A 150 1.76 9.85 1.38
CA PHE A 150 1.38 9.50 2.75
C PHE A 150 0.19 10.32 3.25
N LEU A 151 -0.53 9.78 4.21
CA LEU A 151 -1.68 10.44 4.84
C LEU A 151 -1.31 10.93 6.23
N SER A 152 -1.54 12.21 6.54
CA SER A 152 -1.38 12.75 7.88
C SER A 152 -2.42 13.84 8.16
N GLY A 153 -3.07 13.77 9.34
CA GLY A 153 -4.08 14.76 9.74
C GLY A 153 -5.26 14.92 8.75
N GLY A 154 -5.61 13.87 8.00
CA GLY A 154 -6.66 13.91 6.97
C GLY A 154 -6.25 14.60 5.66
N LYS A 155 -4.95 14.90 5.48
CA LYS A 155 -4.39 15.41 4.23
C LYS A 155 -3.50 14.36 3.59
N LEU A 156 -3.62 14.20 2.29
CA LEU A 156 -2.69 13.46 1.46
C LEU A 156 -1.50 14.36 1.16
N TYR A 157 -0.29 13.86 1.37
CA TYR A 157 0.96 14.53 1.01
C TYR A 157 1.65 13.72 -0.06
N ILE A 158 2.14 14.40 -1.09
CA ILE A 158 2.70 13.82 -2.31
C ILE A 158 4.05 14.50 -2.54
N GLU A 159 5.13 13.74 -2.42
CA GLU A 159 6.50 14.18 -2.63
C GLU A 159 6.78 14.33 -4.14
N GLN A 160 7.31 15.47 -4.57
CA GLN A 160 7.54 15.78 -5.97
C GLN A 160 8.95 16.35 -6.10
N GLY A 161 9.93 15.45 -6.02
CA GLY A 161 11.33 15.87 -6.01
C GLY A 161 11.67 16.69 -4.79
N ASN A 162 11.98 17.97 -5.00
CA ASN A 162 12.28 18.92 -3.94
C ASN A 162 11.05 19.62 -3.30
N GLN A 163 9.83 19.27 -3.72
CA GLN A 163 8.59 19.86 -3.22
C GLN A 163 7.64 18.82 -2.62
N VAL A 164 6.67 19.28 -1.83
CA VAL A 164 5.57 18.45 -1.31
C VAL A 164 4.25 19.14 -1.61
N GLN A 165 3.40 18.49 -2.40
CA GLN A 165 2.01 18.90 -2.58
C GLN A 165 1.16 18.32 -1.46
N SER A 166 0.16 19.08 -0.98
CA SER A 166 -0.87 18.54 -0.09
C SER A 166 -2.26 18.67 -0.70
N ILE A 167 -3.08 17.64 -0.52
CA ILE A 167 -4.47 17.61 -0.96
C ILE A 167 -5.33 17.21 0.23
N VAL A 168 -6.39 17.98 0.53
CA VAL A 168 -7.30 17.64 1.63
C VAL A 168 -8.11 16.40 1.25
N LEU A 169 -7.98 15.35 2.04
CA LEU A 169 -8.67 14.09 1.85
C LEU A 169 -9.96 14.10 2.68
N THR A 170 -11.02 14.70 2.14
CA THR A 170 -12.36 14.51 2.72
C THR A 170 -12.82 13.10 2.39
N ILE A 171 -12.54 12.12 3.26
CA ILE A 171 -13.13 10.78 3.18
C ILE A 171 -14.61 10.91 3.60
N THR A 172 -15.45 11.40 2.68
CA THR A 172 -16.89 11.50 2.92
C THR A 172 -17.50 10.11 2.83
N LYS A 173 -18.26 9.74 3.86
CA LYS A 173 -19.08 8.53 3.90
C LYS A 173 -20.16 8.64 2.81
N ARG A 174 -19.92 8.11 1.60
CA ARG A 174 -20.96 7.74 0.61
C ARG A 174 -20.30 7.11 -0.62
N ALA A 175 -20.33 5.78 -0.69
CA ALA A 175 -20.33 5.09 -1.98
C ALA A 175 -21.78 5.10 -2.48
N LYS A 176 -22.04 5.71 -3.64
CA LYS A 176 -23.21 5.33 -4.44
C LYS A 176 -22.85 4.01 -5.11
N LEU A 177 -23.63 2.98 -4.83
CA LEU A 177 -23.65 1.73 -5.60
C LEU A 177 -24.28 2.05 -6.96
N HIS A 178 -23.62 1.61 -8.04
CA HIS A 178 -24.24 1.36 -9.33
C HIS A 178 -24.30 -0.15 -9.53
#